data_AF-A0A521S3F4-F1
#
_entry.id   AF-A0A521S3F4-F1
#
_cell.length_a   1.000
_cell.length_b   1.000
_cell.length_c   1.000
_cell.angle_alpha   90.00
_cell.angle_beta   90.00
_cell.angle_gamma   90.00
#
_symmetry.space_group_name_H-M   'P 1'
#
loop_
_entity.id
_entity.type
_entity.pdbx_description
1 polymer ?
#
loop_
_entity_poly.entity_id
_entity_poly.type
_entity_poly.pdbx_seq_one_letter_code
_entity_poly.pdbx_strand_id
1 'polypeptide(L)'
;MELEKRGVATATVCSAPFLRPARAEAQHHGMPSVPFVKILHPMATASYAAVGEEAKKVLSEIINALTTAAFYKEEAVSEPDEKNNVFMVDGGVGELNELFYERGWTDGLPIIPPTEGNVRAMLSQSHYEANATLGFLPPSMNPVTVEKLAVNAVLAGCVPDYFPVVLAAVEGLLDEELGLYSMQTATNTTAPLLIVNGPIVKILCLNAGGNLFGPGCRANATIGRAIRLILINIGGEVPGITDPSTHGQPGKYSFCIAEAEDESPWEPLHVELGYPKEQSTVTLIGAGG
;
A
#
# COMPACT_ATOMS: atom_id res chain seq x y z
N MET A 1 -15.23 8.29 -13.34
CA MET A 1 -13.85 8.50 -13.78
C MET A 1 -13.65 8.12 -15.24
N GLU A 2 -13.61 6.84 -15.64
CA GLU A 2 -13.36 6.46 -17.06
C GLU A 2 -14.37 7.03 -18.08
N LEU A 3 -15.66 7.10 -17.73
CA LEU A 3 -16.67 7.73 -18.60
C LEU A 3 -16.45 9.25 -18.73
N GLU A 4 -15.99 9.87 -17.65
CA GLU A 4 -15.80 11.31 -17.54
C GLU A 4 -14.55 11.75 -18.31
N LYS A 5 -13.47 10.94 -18.28
CA LYS A 5 -12.30 11.06 -19.18
C LYS A 5 -12.67 10.99 -20.67
N ARG A 6 -13.78 10.31 -21.00
CA ARG A 6 -14.32 10.21 -22.38
C ARG A 6 -15.29 11.34 -22.72
N GLY A 7 -15.41 12.37 -21.87
CA GLY A 7 -16.28 13.51 -22.07
C GLY A 7 -17.76 13.24 -21.79
N VAL A 8 -18.10 12.13 -21.14
CA VAL A 8 -19.47 11.83 -20.71
C VAL A 8 -19.70 12.46 -19.34
N ALA A 9 -20.72 13.30 -19.21
CA ALA A 9 -21.09 13.88 -17.92
C ALA A 9 -21.46 12.76 -16.93
N THR A 10 -20.82 12.76 -15.76
CA THR A 10 -21.10 11.81 -14.69
C THR A 10 -21.34 12.50 -13.36
N ALA A 11 -22.06 11.83 -12.46
CA ALA A 11 -22.24 12.25 -11.08
C ALA A 11 -21.94 11.05 -10.17
N THR A 12 -20.99 11.21 -9.24
CA THR A 12 -20.60 10.11 -8.34
C THR A 12 -21.43 10.18 -7.07
N VAL A 13 -22.31 9.20 -6.87
CA VAL A 13 -23.15 9.11 -5.66
C VAL A 13 -22.36 8.38 -4.58
N CYS A 14 -22.16 9.01 -3.42
CA CYS A 14 -21.31 8.47 -2.36
C CYS A 14 -21.90 8.77 -0.98
N SER A 15 -21.87 7.79 -0.08
CA SER A 15 -22.39 8.01 1.29
C SER A 15 -21.38 8.75 2.16
N ALA A 16 -21.88 9.51 3.13
CA ALA A 16 -21.10 10.51 3.88
C ALA A 16 -19.70 10.07 4.35
N PRO A 17 -19.52 8.88 4.97
CA PRO A 17 -18.21 8.45 5.48
C PRO A 17 -17.18 8.18 4.37
N PHE A 18 -17.64 7.83 3.16
CA PHE A 18 -16.76 7.45 2.05
C PHE A 18 -16.41 8.62 1.13
N LEU A 19 -16.92 9.83 1.39
CA LEU A 19 -16.60 11.00 0.57
C LEU A 19 -15.11 11.35 0.59
N ARG A 20 -14.45 11.20 1.74
CA ARG A 20 -13.03 11.50 1.87
C ARG A 20 -12.16 10.53 1.05
N PRO A 21 -12.29 9.20 1.18
CA PRO A 21 -11.59 8.26 0.29
C PRO A 21 -11.95 8.47 -1.18
N ALA A 22 -13.23 8.68 -1.51
CA ALA A 22 -13.65 8.83 -2.90
C ALA A 22 -13.07 10.10 -3.56
N ARG A 23 -12.90 11.19 -2.81
CA ARG A 23 -12.20 12.40 -3.29
C ARG A 23 -10.69 12.18 -3.44
N ALA A 24 -10.06 11.48 -2.50
CA ALA A 24 -8.64 11.14 -2.60
C ALA A 24 -8.37 10.29 -3.85
N GLU A 25 -9.23 9.30 -4.11
CA GLU A 25 -9.20 8.49 -5.33
C GLU A 25 -9.39 9.34 -6.59
N ALA A 26 -10.41 10.20 -6.62
CA ALA A 26 -10.66 11.07 -7.78
C ALA A 26 -9.47 12.01 -8.06
N GLN A 27 -8.86 12.59 -7.01
CA GLN A 27 -7.65 13.40 -7.13
C GLN A 27 -6.47 12.57 -7.67
N HIS A 28 -6.32 11.33 -7.22
CA HIS A 28 -5.28 10.42 -7.70
C HIS A 28 -5.39 10.18 -9.21
N HIS A 29 -6.61 10.01 -9.73
CA HIS A 29 -6.86 9.84 -11.16
C HIS A 29 -6.81 11.15 -11.97
N GLY A 30 -6.33 12.25 -11.39
CA GLY A 30 -6.26 13.56 -12.04
C GLY A 30 -7.60 14.28 -12.15
N MET A 31 -8.58 13.87 -11.35
CA MET A 31 -9.96 14.36 -11.41
C MET A 31 -10.42 14.96 -10.05
N PRO A 32 -9.71 15.96 -9.49
CA PRO A 32 -10.03 16.50 -8.15
C PRO A 32 -11.40 17.18 -8.07
N SER A 33 -11.99 17.53 -9.21
CA SER A 33 -13.25 18.29 -9.33
C SER A 33 -14.47 17.44 -9.74
N VAL A 34 -14.38 16.10 -9.69
CA VAL A 34 -15.54 15.24 -9.99
C VAL A 34 -16.71 15.59 -9.07
N PRO A 35 -17.93 15.78 -9.60
CA PRO A 35 -19.09 16.08 -8.79
C PRO A 35 -19.48 14.85 -7.95
N PHE A 36 -19.45 15.03 -6.62
CA PHE A 36 -19.93 14.06 -5.64
C PHE A 36 -21.30 14.46 -5.11
N VAL A 37 -22.27 13.55 -5.21
CA VAL A 37 -23.58 13.69 -4.58
C VAL A 37 -23.59 12.87 -3.30
N LYS A 38 -23.77 13.55 -2.17
CA LYS A 38 -23.72 12.94 -0.84
C LYS A 38 -25.06 12.29 -0.52
N ILE A 39 -25.03 11.04 -0.05
CA ILE A 39 -26.22 10.34 0.45
C ILE A 39 -26.10 9.97 1.93
N LEU A 40 -27.25 9.66 2.53
CA LEU A 40 -27.38 9.20 3.91
C LEU A 40 -26.54 7.95 4.21
N HIS A 41 -26.02 7.87 5.43
CA HIS A 41 -25.35 6.69 5.98
C HIS A 41 -25.70 6.50 7.47
N PRO A 42 -25.92 5.25 7.96
CA PRO A 42 -26.07 4.02 7.18
C PRO A 42 -27.49 3.92 6.61
N MET A 43 -27.60 3.56 5.33
CA MET A 43 -28.91 3.36 4.70
C MET A 43 -29.66 2.15 5.28
N ALA A 44 -28.92 1.13 5.71
CA ALA A 44 -29.48 -0.14 6.18
C ALA A 44 -30.36 0.00 7.45
N THR A 45 -30.11 1.03 8.27
CA THR A 45 -30.87 1.27 9.50
C THR A 45 -31.84 2.45 9.39
N ALA A 46 -31.91 3.09 8.21
CA ALA A 46 -32.80 4.22 7.97
C ALA A 46 -34.23 3.73 7.68
N SER A 47 -35.24 4.52 8.03
CA SER A 47 -36.62 4.21 7.68
C SER A 47 -36.87 4.42 6.18
N TYR A 48 -37.80 3.66 5.59
CA TYR A 48 -38.19 3.84 4.19
C TYR A 48 -38.64 5.27 3.86
N ALA A 49 -39.30 5.94 4.82
CA ALA A 49 -39.69 7.35 4.66
C ALA A 49 -38.48 8.27 4.55
N ALA A 50 -37.48 8.13 5.44
CA ALA A 50 -36.25 8.91 5.41
C ALA A 50 -35.44 8.65 4.13
N VAL A 51 -35.37 7.39 3.67
CA VAL A 51 -34.73 7.04 2.40
C VAL A 51 -35.47 7.69 1.22
N GLY A 52 -36.81 7.69 1.23
CA GLY A 52 -37.62 8.31 0.18
C GLY A 52 -37.49 9.83 0.11
N GLU A 53 -37.35 10.51 1.25
CA GLU A 53 -37.10 11.96 1.30
C GLU A 53 -35.69 12.29 0.80
N GLU A 54 -34.68 11.57 1.26
CA GLU A 54 -33.30 11.75 0.82
C GLU A 54 -33.16 11.50 -0.69
N ALA A 55 -33.80 10.44 -1.22
CA ALA A 55 -33.77 10.12 -2.64
C ALA A 55 -34.31 11.27 -3.53
N LYS A 56 -35.39 11.95 -3.10
CA LYS A 56 -35.94 13.11 -3.83
C LYS A 56 -34.97 14.29 -3.85
N LYS A 57 -34.30 14.54 -2.73
CA LYS A 57 -33.30 15.60 -2.61
C LYS A 57 -32.07 15.29 -3.49
N VAL A 58 -31.52 14.09 -3.35
CA VAL A 58 -30.36 13.58 -4.10
C VAL A 58 -30.62 13.58 -5.60
N LEU A 59 -31.84 13.23 -6.05
CA LEU A 59 -32.19 13.26 -7.48
C LEU A 59 -32.02 14.67 -8.08
N SER A 60 -32.39 15.71 -7.33
CA SER A 60 -32.22 17.09 -7.78
C SER A 60 -30.73 17.47 -7.88
N GLU A 61 -29.91 17.02 -6.92
CA GLU A 61 -28.46 17.22 -6.94
C GLU A 61 -27.79 16.47 -8.11
N ILE A 62 -28.22 15.24 -8.41
CA ILE A 62 -27.73 14.46 -9.57
C ILE A 62 -28.08 15.17 -10.88
N ILE A 63 -29.33 15.61 -11.05
CA ILE A 63 -29.75 16.33 -12.26
C ILE A 63 -28.89 17.59 -12.44
N ASN A 64 -28.68 18.36 -11.37
CA ASN A 64 -27.80 19.53 -11.42
C ASN A 64 -26.35 19.13 -11.81
N ALA A 65 -25.77 18.12 -11.18
CA ALA A 65 -24.41 17.67 -11.49
C ALA A 65 -24.25 17.26 -12.98
N LEU A 66 -25.26 16.62 -13.57
CA LEU A 66 -25.24 16.16 -14.96
C LEU A 66 -25.56 17.26 -15.99
N THR A 67 -26.31 18.30 -15.60
CA THR A 67 -26.84 19.31 -16.54
C THR A 67 -26.13 20.65 -16.48
N THR A 68 -25.45 20.99 -15.37
CA THR A 68 -24.83 22.31 -15.21
C THR A 68 -23.44 22.43 -15.85
N ALA A 69 -22.97 21.37 -16.54
CA ALA A 69 -21.80 21.31 -17.41
C ALA A 69 -20.80 22.48 -17.27
N ALA A 70 -20.12 22.57 -16.12
CA ALA A 70 -18.78 23.10 -16.14
C ALA A 70 -17.94 21.94 -16.70
N PHE A 71 -17.55 22.03 -17.97
CA PHE A 71 -16.41 21.26 -18.46
C PHE A 71 -15.25 21.65 -17.55
N TYR A 72 -14.99 20.82 -16.56
CA TYR A 72 -13.92 21.05 -15.61
C TYR A 72 -12.62 20.97 -16.40
N LYS A 73 -11.95 22.12 -16.53
CA LYS A 73 -10.57 22.13 -16.99
C LYS A 73 -9.79 21.25 -16.02
N GLU A 74 -9.13 20.23 -16.57
CA GLU A 74 -8.00 19.61 -15.90
C GLU A 74 -7.09 20.74 -15.40
N GLU A 75 -7.04 20.96 -14.09
CA GLU A 75 -5.78 21.43 -13.54
C GLU A 75 -4.85 20.25 -13.72
N ALA A 76 -3.96 20.37 -14.70
CA ALA A 76 -2.88 19.43 -14.89
C ALA A 76 -2.17 19.30 -13.55
N VAL A 77 -2.41 18.19 -12.85
CA VAL A 77 -1.51 17.73 -11.82
C VAL A 77 -0.21 17.53 -12.58
N SER A 78 0.77 18.41 -12.34
CA SER A 78 2.07 18.30 -12.96
C SER A 78 2.53 16.86 -12.80
N GLU A 79 2.90 16.20 -13.89
CA GLU A 79 3.63 14.93 -13.80
C GLU A 79 4.74 15.14 -12.76
N PRO A 80 4.87 14.26 -11.75
CA PRO A 80 5.95 14.39 -10.78
C PRO A 80 7.25 14.49 -11.58
N ASP A 81 7.99 15.58 -11.38
CA ASP A 81 9.23 15.82 -12.10
C ASP A 81 10.26 14.75 -11.71
N GLU A 82 10.26 13.63 -12.44
CA GLU A 82 11.13 12.48 -12.17
C GLU A 82 12.61 12.85 -12.17
N LYS A 83 12.98 14.00 -12.77
CA LYS A 83 14.37 14.48 -12.84
C LYS A 83 14.85 15.18 -11.57
N ASN A 84 13.97 15.48 -10.60
CA ASN A 84 14.30 16.22 -9.38
C ASN A 84 13.90 15.45 -8.09
N ASN A 85 14.04 14.13 -8.10
CA ASN A 85 13.72 13.27 -6.95
C ASN A 85 14.79 13.28 -5.83
N VAL A 86 15.88 14.01 -6.02
CA VAL A 86 16.92 14.21 -5.01
C VAL A 86 16.79 15.63 -4.46
N PHE A 87 16.63 15.74 -3.15
CA PHE A 87 16.62 17.03 -2.45
C PHE A 87 17.57 17.00 -1.26
N MET A 88 18.21 18.14 -1.01
CA MET A 88 19.04 18.33 0.17
C MET A 88 18.16 18.78 1.33
N VAL A 89 18.37 18.19 2.50
CA VAL A 89 17.73 18.62 3.74
C VAL A 89 18.80 19.30 4.59
N ASP A 90 18.58 20.56 4.94
CA ASP A 90 19.41 21.26 5.91
C ASP A 90 19.14 20.67 7.31
N GLY A 91 20.18 20.19 7.98
CA GLY A 91 20.06 19.58 9.32
C GLY A 91 20.70 18.19 9.41
N GLY A 92 20.39 17.49 10.50
CA GLY A 92 20.81 16.12 10.75
C GLY A 92 19.71 15.09 10.48
N VAL A 93 19.92 13.88 10.97
CA VAL A 93 18.95 12.78 10.83
C VAL A 93 17.62 13.10 11.53
N GLY A 94 17.62 13.91 12.59
CA GLY A 94 16.40 14.31 13.31
C GLY A 94 15.47 15.15 12.42
N GLU A 95 15.98 16.24 11.85
CA GLU A 95 15.22 17.13 10.97
C GLU A 95 14.70 16.41 9.72
N LEU A 96 15.50 15.48 9.18
CA LEU A 96 15.07 14.64 8.07
C LEU A 96 13.93 13.70 8.45
N ASN A 97 13.94 13.13 9.66
CA ASN A 97 12.83 12.31 10.15
C ASN A 97 11.55 13.11 10.31
N GLU A 98 11.62 14.32 10.88
CA GLU A 98 10.45 15.20 11.01
C GLU A 98 9.88 15.56 9.62
N LEU A 99 10.73 15.89 8.65
CA LEU A 99 10.29 16.18 7.28
C LEU A 99 9.54 14.98 6.65
N PHE A 100 10.09 13.77 6.78
CA PHE A 100 9.45 12.57 6.23
C PHE A 100 8.14 12.24 6.96
N TYR A 101 8.10 12.46 8.27
CA TYR A 101 6.90 12.30 9.07
C TYR A 101 5.79 13.28 8.65
N GLU A 102 6.10 14.58 8.54
CA GLU A 102 5.17 15.63 8.12
C GLU A 102 4.62 15.41 6.71
N ARG A 103 5.43 14.84 5.82
CA ARG A 103 5.01 14.47 4.45
C ARG A 103 4.21 13.17 4.37
N GLY A 104 4.06 12.45 5.49
CA GLY A 104 3.38 11.15 5.52
C GLY A 104 4.15 10.04 4.83
N TRP A 105 5.47 10.17 4.69
CA TRP A 105 6.34 9.18 4.03
C TRP A 105 6.89 8.12 4.98
N THR A 106 6.33 8.06 6.18
CA THR A 106 6.71 7.12 7.24
C THR A 106 5.46 6.46 7.80
N ASP A 107 5.69 5.36 8.50
CA ASP A 107 4.73 4.66 9.36
C ASP A 107 4.68 5.25 10.78
N GLY A 108 5.20 6.47 10.99
CA GLY A 108 5.33 7.09 12.32
C GLY A 108 6.58 6.67 13.09
N LEU A 109 7.40 5.77 12.53
CA LEU A 109 8.69 5.39 13.08
C LEU A 109 9.84 6.11 12.34
N PRO A 110 11.00 6.31 12.99
CA PRO A 110 12.17 6.86 12.31
C PRO A 110 12.62 6.02 11.12
N ILE A 111 13.20 6.66 10.11
CA ILE A 111 13.67 6.05 8.87
C ILE A 111 15.20 6.12 8.75
N ILE A 112 15.74 5.23 7.93
CA ILE A 112 17.11 5.36 7.43
C ILE A 112 17.07 6.19 6.14
N PRO A 113 17.86 7.27 6.03
CA PRO A 113 17.83 8.12 4.84
C PRO A 113 18.12 7.33 3.56
N PRO A 114 17.26 7.42 2.52
CA PRO A 114 17.44 6.74 1.25
C PRO A 114 18.45 7.51 0.37
N THR A 115 19.68 7.66 0.89
CA THR A 115 20.78 8.26 0.11
C THR A 115 21.06 7.44 -1.13
N GLU A 116 21.58 8.07 -2.19
CA GLU A 116 21.90 7.35 -3.42
C GLU A 116 22.83 6.14 -3.18
N GLY A 117 23.76 6.24 -2.22
CA GLY A 117 24.65 5.14 -1.87
C GLY A 117 23.89 3.94 -1.30
N ASN A 118 22.94 4.19 -0.40
CA ASN A 118 22.10 3.13 0.19
C ASN A 118 21.17 2.51 -0.86
N VAL A 119 20.57 3.33 -1.72
CA VAL A 119 19.69 2.86 -2.79
C VAL A 119 20.47 2.03 -3.81
N ARG A 120 21.64 2.48 -4.25
CA ARG A 120 22.53 1.69 -5.12
C ARG A 120 22.94 0.35 -4.49
N ALA A 121 23.19 0.32 -3.18
CA ALA A 121 23.50 -0.91 -2.47
C ALA A 121 22.33 -1.90 -2.52
N MET A 122 21.09 -1.45 -2.31
CA MET A 122 19.90 -2.31 -2.49
C MET A 122 19.78 -2.81 -3.92
N LEU A 123 19.88 -1.90 -4.90
CA LEU A 123 19.75 -2.24 -6.33
C LEU A 123 20.77 -3.29 -6.78
N SER A 124 21.96 -3.34 -6.16
CA SER A 124 22.96 -4.36 -6.45
C SER A 124 22.52 -5.80 -6.14
N GLN A 125 21.45 -5.97 -5.36
CA GLN A 125 20.85 -7.26 -5.01
C GLN A 125 19.60 -7.58 -5.85
N SER A 126 19.26 -6.75 -6.85
CA SER A 126 18.16 -7.01 -7.76
C SER A 126 18.62 -7.74 -9.02
N HIS A 127 17.79 -8.64 -9.53
CA HIS A 127 17.92 -9.18 -10.88
C HIS A 127 17.21 -8.33 -11.95
N TYR A 128 16.52 -7.26 -11.54
CA TYR A 128 15.85 -6.31 -12.43
C TYR A 128 16.65 -5.01 -12.57
N GLU A 129 16.42 -4.30 -13.67
CA GLU A 129 16.91 -2.93 -13.86
C GLU A 129 16.15 -1.95 -12.94
N ALA A 130 16.81 -0.89 -12.50
CA ALA A 130 16.24 0.07 -11.54
C ALA A 130 14.92 0.71 -12.01
N ASN A 131 14.79 0.96 -13.31
CA ASN A 131 13.61 1.55 -13.94
C ASN A 131 12.55 0.52 -14.38
N ALA A 132 12.79 -0.78 -14.16
CA ALA A 132 11.81 -1.80 -14.49
C ALA A 132 10.58 -1.63 -13.60
N THR A 133 9.40 -1.66 -14.21
CA THR A 133 8.11 -1.61 -13.52
C THR A 133 7.56 -3.02 -13.36
N LEU A 134 7.33 -3.46 -12.12
CA LEU A 134 6.79 -4.78 -11.80
C LEU A 134 5.26 -4.84 -11.92
N GLY A 135 4.58 -3.69 -11.81
CA GLY A 135 3.13 -3.57 -11.91
C GLY A 135 2.64 -2.23 -11.36
N PHE A 136 1.37 -2.20 -10.95
CA PHE A 136 0.71 -1.01 -10.41
C PHE A 136 0.08 -1.35 -9.07
N LEU A 137 0.46 -0.61 -8.02
CA LEU A 137 0.06 -0.95 -6.65
C LEU A 137 -1.24 -0.24 -6.25
N PRO A 138 -2.31 -0.96 -5.86
CA PRO A 138 -3.53 -0.34 -5.37
C PRO A 138 -3.35 0.36 -4.01
N PRO A 139 -4.32 1.18 -3.57
CA PRO A 139 -5.45 1.70 -4.36
C PRO A 139 -5.03 2.75 -5.40
N SER A 140 -3.89 3.41 -5.22
CA SER A 140 -3.45 4.49 -6.12
C SER A 140 -3.18 3.99 -7.55
N MET A 141 -2.77 2.74 -7.75
CA MET A 141 -2.31 2.25 -9.06
C MET A 141 -1.07 3.01 -9.56
N ASN A 142 -0.19 3.44 -8.64
CA ASN A 142 1.10 4.00 -9.02
C ASN A 142 2.02 2.91 -9.59
N PRO A 143 2.86 3.23 -10.58
CA PRO A 143 3.83 2.29 -11.12
C PRO A 143 4.88 1.92 -10.06
N VAL A 144 5.05 0.62 -9.87
CA VAL A 144 6.00 0.00 -8.93
C VAL A 144 7.33 -0.24 -9.64
N THR A 145 8.23 0.75 -9.57
CA THR A 145 9.59 0.59 -10.08
C THR A 145 10.51 -0.03 -9.04
N VAL A 146 11.52 -0.77 -9.49
CA VAL A 146 12.53 -1.40 -8.61
C VAL A 146 13.27 -0.36 -7.77
N GLU A 147 13.55 0.82 -8.32
CA GLU A 147 14.12 1.96 -7.58
C GLU A 147 13.21 2.42 -6.43
N LYS A 148 11.90 2.56 -6.66
CA LYS A 148 10.97 2.92 -5.58
C LYS A 148 10.93 1.84 -4.49
N LEU A 149 11.02 0.56 -4.86
CA LEU A 149 11.12 -0.53 -3.90
C LEU A 149 12.41 -0.43 -3.08
N ALA A 150 13.55 -0.16 -3.72
CA ALA A 150 14.84 0.02 -3.06
C ALA A 150 14.81 1.20 -2.06
N VAL A 151 14.23 2.33 -2.46
CA VAL A 151 14.04 3.49 -1.57
C VAL A 151 13.25 3.11 -0.31
N ASN A 152 12.12 2.42 -0.46
CA ASN A 152 11.29 2.02 0.68
C ASN A 152 11.95 0.94 1.56
N ALA A 153 12.71 0.03 0.96
CA ALA A 153 13.51 -0.94 1.71
C ALA A 153 14.59 -0.26 2.55
N VAL A 154 15.27 0.77 2.00
CA VAL A 154 16.22 1.57 2.79
C VAL A 154 15.49 2.29 3.92
N LEU A 155 14.38 2.98 3.64
CA LEU A 155 13.61 3.70 4.67
C LEU A 155 13.25 2.80 5.86
N ALA A 156 12.86 1.55 5.59
CA ALA A 156 12.52 0.56 6.61
C ALA A 156 13.72 0.06 7.43
N GLY A 157 14.95 0.27 6.96
CA GLY A 157 16.19 -0.18 7.60
C GLY A 157 16.68 -1.56 7.14
N CYS A 158 16.20 -2.05 5.99
CA CYS A 158 16.71 -3.28 5.38
C CYS A 158 18.21 -3.17 5.09
N VAL A 159 18.92 -4.29 5.21
CA VAL A 159 20.24 -4.45 4.58
C VAL A 159 20.06 -4.96 3.15
N PRO A 160 21.06 -4.80 2.27
CA PRO A 160 20.96 -5.21 0.87
C PRO A 160 20.47 -6.65 0.69
N ASP A 161 21.00 -7.59 1.48
CA ASP A 161 20.69 -9.01 1.38
C ASP A 161 19.19 -9.35 1.60
N TYR A 162 18.41 -8.44 2.19
CA TYR A 162 16.96 -8.61 2.39
C TYR A 162 16.15 -8.21 1.16
N PHE A 163 16.73 -7.43 0.24
CA PHE A 163 16.01 -6.86 -0.90
C PHE A 163 15.40 -7.91 -1.83
N PRO A 164 16.04 -9.07 -2.12
CA PRO A 164 15.41 -10.13 -2.91
C PRO A 164 14.07 -10.62 -2.33
N VAL A 165 13.95 -10.69 -0.99
CA VAL A 165 12.70 -11.11 -0.32
C VAL A 165 11.63 -10.03 -0.48
N VAL A 166 12.00 -8.76 -0.43
CA VAL A 166 11.09 -7.63 -0.67
C VAL A 166 10.58 -7.66 -2.11
N LEU A 167 11.45 -7.91 -3.10
CA LEU A 167 11.05 -8.03 -4.50
C LEU A 167 10.03 -9.17 -4.71
N ALA A 168 10.34 -10.37 -4.21
CA ALA A 168 9.44 -11.52 -4.30
C ALA A 168 8.09 -11.28 -3.61
N ALA A 169 8.11 -10.62 -2.45
CA ALA A 169 6.88 -10.25 -1.75
C ALA A 169 6.04 -9.24 -2.54
N VAL A 170 6.67 -8.27 -3.23
CA VAL A 170 5.95 -7.30 -4.06
C VAL A 170 5.34 -7.95 -5.29
N GLU A 171 6.01 -8.91 -5.91
CA GLU A 171 5.43 -9.70 -7.00
C GLU A 171 4.16 -10.42 -6.53
N GLY A 172 4.18 -11.05 -5.36
CA GLY A 172 2.99 -11.68 -4.80
C GLY A 172 1.91 -10.68 -4.35
N LEU A 173 2.28 -9.47 -3.92
CA LEU A 173 1.31 -8.40 -3.62
C LEU A 173 0.56 -7.91 -4.87
N LEU A 174 1.19 -8.02 -6.03
CA LEU A 174 0.62 -7.67 -7.33
C LEU A 174 -0.18 -8.81 -7.95
N ASP A 175 -0.16 -9.99 -7.35
CA ASP A 175 -0.99 -11.13 -7.77
C ASP A 175 -2.48 -10.82 -7.50
N GLU A 176 -3.31 -10.98 -8.53
CA GLU A 176 -4.74 -10.73 -8.46
C GLU A 176 -5.44 -11.68 -7.47
N GLU A 177 -4.93 -12.90 -7.28
CA GLU A 177 -5.50 -13.89 -6.35
C GLU A 177 -5.41 -13.44 -4.88
N LEU A 178 -4.41 -12.63 -4.53
CA LEU A 178 -4.30 -12.07 -3.18
C LEU A 178 -5.42 -11.05 -2.88
N GLY A 179 -5.90 -10.35 -3.91
CA GLY A 179 -6.95 -9.33 -3.77
C GLY A 179 -6.53 -8.13 -2.93
N LEU A 180 -5.31 -7.61 -3.13
CA LEU A 180 -4.72 -6.54 -2.30
C LEU A 180 -5.60 -5.29 -2.19
N TYR A 181 -6.24 -4.84 -3.28
CA TYR A 181 -7.15 -3.68 -3.26
C TYR A 181 -8.25 -3.85 -2.21
N SER A 182 -8.90 -5.02 -2.21
CA SER A 182 -9.96 -5.36 -1.25
C SER A 182 -9.41 -5.40 0.18
N MET A 183 -8.16 -5.85 0.35
CA MET A 183 -7.51 -5.90 1.67
C MET A 183 -7.24 -4.50 2.24
N GLN A 184 -6.68 -3.59 1.43
CA GLN A 184 -6.28 -2.24 1.89
C GLN A 184 -7.46 -1.29 2.09
N THR A 185 -8.51 -1.44 1.28
CA THR A 185 -9.68 -0.54 1.28
C THR A 185 -10.86 -1.09 2.11
N ALA A 186 -10.65 -2.19 2.84
CA ALA A 186 -11.67 -2.76 3.71
C ALA A 186 -11.67 -2.13 5.11
N THR A 187 -12.85 -2.09 5.73
CA THR A 187 -13.03 -1.61 7.11
C THR A 187 -12.57 -2.62 8.17
N ASN A 188 -12.27 -3.85 7.76
CA ASN A 188 -11.64 -4.87 8.59
C ASN A 188 -10.16 -4.51 8.82
N THR A 189 -9.46 -5.30 9.64
CA THR A 189 -8.09 -5.01 10.07
C THR A 189 -7.06 -5.85 9.34
N THR A 190 -7.40 -6.42 8.18
CA THR A 190 -6.51 -7.34 7.48
C THR A 190 -5.23 -6.64 7.03
N ALA A 191 -4.09 -7.30 7.22
CA ALA A 191 -2.80 -6.89 6.70
C ALA A 191 -2.15 -8.06 5.94
N PRO A 192 -1.33 -7.79 4.90
CA PRO A 192 -0.55 -8.84 4.26
C PRO A 192 0.48 -9.41 5.24
N LEU A 193 0.35 -10.69 5.56
CA LEU A 193 1.35 -11.47 6.27
C LEU A 193 2.26 -12.16 5.26
N LEU A 194 3.57 -11.92 5.39
CA LEU A 194 4.61 -12.61 4.64
C LEU A 194 5.09 -13.82 5.44
N ILE A 195 5.06 -15.00 4.81
CA ILE A 195 5.59 -16.25 5.35
C ILE A 195 6.76 -16.66 4.44
N VAL A 196 7.97 -16.61 4.97
CA VAL A 196 9.21 -16.90 4.23
C VAL A 196 9.64 -18.34 4.46
N ASN A 197 10.02 -18.99 3.37
CA ASN A 197 10.32 -20.41 3.30
C ASN A 197 11.64 -20.70 2.58
N GLY A 198 12.20 -21.88 2.83
CA GLY A 198 13.37 -22.43 2.16
C GLY A 198 14.71 -21.91 2.70
N PRO A 199 15.82 -22.18 1.97
CA PRO A 199 17.18 -21.92 2.45
C PRO A 199 17.46 -20.47 2.87
N ILE A 200 16.75 -19.48 2.30
CA ILE A 200 16.93 -18.05 2.61
C ILE A 200 16.66 -17.74 4.08
N VAL A 201 15.82 -18.52 4.76
CA VAL A 201 15.49 -18.34 6.18
C VAL A 201 16.75 -18.40 7.03
N LYS A 202 17.61 -19.40 6.80
CA LYS A 202 18.87 -19.59 7.52
C LYS A 202 19.91 -18.55 7.10
N ILE A 203 19.99 -18.27 5.79
CA ILE A 203 20.96 -17.31 5.23
C ILE A 203 20.74 -15.90 5.80
N LEU A 204 19.49 -15.45 5.88
CA LEU A 204 19.14 -14.12 6.38
C LEU A 204 18.88 -14.08 7.88
N CYS A 205 18.98 -15.22 8.57
CA CYS A 205 18.67 -15.37 10.00
C CYS A 205 17.25 -14.86 10.34
N LEU A 206 16.27 -15.19 9.49
CA LEU A 206 14.86 -14.91 9.77
C LEU A 206 14.39 -15.73 10.98
N ASN A 207 13.60 -15.10 11.85
CA ASN A 207 13.03 -15.77 13.00
C ASN A 207 11.82 -16.61 12.58
N ALA A 208 11.87 -17.89 12.98
CA ALA A 208 10.79 -18.86 12.86
C ALA A 208 10.34 -19.44 14.21
N GLY A 209 11.00 -19.04 15.31
CA GLY A 209 10.82 -19.65 16.63
C GLY A 209 10.03 -18.79 17.61
N GLY A 210 10.40 -18.91 18.89
CA GLY A 210 9.75 -18.19 19.99
C GLY A 210 9.68 -16.68 19.76
N ASN A 211 8.62 -16.05 20.27
CA ASN A 211 8.35 -14.62 20.08
C ASN A 211 8.26 -14.23 18.57
N LEU A 212 7.68 -15.10 17.74
CA LEU A 212 7.67 -15.01 16.28
C LEU A 212 7.21 -13.65 15.73
N PHE A 213 6.07 -13.15 16.23
CA PHE A 213 5.51 -11.85 15.88
C PHE A 213 6.02 -10.69 16.75
N GLY A 214 6.96 -10.97 17.64
CA GLY A 214 7.54 -10.00 18.55
C GLY A 214 8.82 -9.34 18.00
N PRO A 215 9.41 -8.42 18.77
CA PRO A 215 10.63 -7.74 18.39
C PRO A 215 11.86 -8.67 18.50
N GLY A 216 12.98 -8.23 17.92
CA GLY A 216 14.30 -8.82 18.16
C GLY A 216 14.98 -9.41 16.92
N CYS A 217 14.24 -9.67 15.84
CA CYS A 217 14.82 -10.06 14.57
C CYS A 217 14.74 -8.92 13.55
N ARG A 218 15.92 -8.41 13.14
CA ARG A 218 16.01 -7.31 12.16
C ARG A 218 15.43 -7.70 10.81
N ALA A 219 15.67 -8.93 10.33
CA ALA A 219 15.18 -9.37 9.02
C ALA A 219 13.66 -9.32 8.96
N ASN A 220 12.96 -10.01 9.86
CA ASN A 220 11.49 -10.01 9.95
C ASN A 220 10.94 -8.58 10.07
N ALA A 221 11.48 -7.78 11.01
CA ALA A 221 10.97 -6.45 11.29
C ALA A 221 11.15 -5.48 10.12
N THR A 222 12.31 -5.50 9.46
CA THR A 222 12.61 -4.54 8.39
C THR A 222 11.98 -4.96 7.05
N ILE A 223 11.91 -6.26 6.75
CA ILE A 223 11.20 -6.76 5.55
C ILE A 223 9.71 -6.46 5.66
N GLY A 224 9.08 -6.81 6.78
CA GLY A 224 7.66 -6.50 7.01
C GLY A 224 7.37 -5.00 6.95
N ARG A 225 8.23 -4.19 7.56
CA ARG A 225 8.13 -2.71 7.50
C ARG A 225 8.37 -2.15 6.09
N ALA A 226 9.27 -2.73 5.30
CA ALA A 226 9.51 -2.31 3.92
C ALA A 226 8.25 -2.45 3.09
N ILE A 227 7.54 -3.58 3.21
CA ILE A 227 6.24 -3.78 2.59
C ILE A 227 5.25 -2.73 3.05
N ARG A 228 5.21 -2.42 4.34
CA ARG A 228 4.31 -1.39 4.86
C ARG A 228 4.58 -0.01 4.26
N LEU A 229 5.84 0.39 4.16
CA LEU A 229 6.22 1.66 3.53
C LEU A 229 5.92 1.66 2.02
N ILE A 230 6.08 0.53 1.33
CA ILE A 230 5.70 0.37 -0.08
C ILE A 230 4.19 0.62 -0.26
N LEU A 231 3.35 0.04 0.59
CA LEU A 231 1.90 0.24 0.56
C LEU A 231 1.52 1.72 0.83
N ILE A 232 2.23 2.40 1.73
CA ILE A 232 2.02 3.83 2.03
C ILE A 232 2.51 4.71 0.86
N ASN A 233 3.78 4.62 0.51
CA ASN A 233 4.46 5.56 -0.38
C ASN A 233 4.18 5.31 -1.86
N ILE A 234 3.93 4.05 -2.25
CA ILE A 234 3.60 3.68 -3.63
C ILE A 234 2.11 3.40 -3.75
N GLY A 235 1.54 2.59 -2.86
CA GLY A 235 0.11 2.25 -2.91
C GLY A 235 -0.80 3.43 -2.54
N GLY A 236 -0.26 4.45 -1.88
CA GLY A 236 -1.01 5.61 -1.38
C GLY A 236 -1.95 5.23 -0.24
N GLU A 237 -1.58 4.22 0.55
CA GLU A 237 -2.32 3.83 1.74
C GLU A 237 -2.08 4.83 2.87
N VAL A 238 -3.13 5.56 3.24
CA VAL A 238 -3.10 6.60 4.27
C VAL A 238 -4.14 6.24 5.34
N PRO A 239 -3.71 5.95 6.58
CA PRO A 239 -4.61 5.61 7.69
C PRO A 239 -5.75 6.63 7.88
N GLY A 240 -6.99 6.15 7.89
CA GLY A 240 -8.19 6.98 8.06
C GLY A 240 -8.57 7.83 6.84
N ILE A 241 -7.89 7.66 5.71
CA ILE A 241 -8.23 8.29 4.43
C ILE A 241 -8.51 7.22 3.38
N THR A 242 -7.47 6.52 2.91
CA THR A 242 -7.56 5.46 1.91
C THR A 242 -7.49 4.06 2.53
N ASP A 243 -6.99 3.96 3.77
CA ASP A 243 -7.18 2.80 4.66
C ASP A 243 -8.31 3.08 5.66
N PRO A 244 -9.49 2.45 5.50
CA PRO A 244 -10.65 2.68 6.35
C PRO A 244 -10.77 1.67 7.51
N SER A 245 -9.71 0.94 7.86
CA SER A 245 -9.72 0.01 9.00
C SER A 245 -10.29 0.68 10.26
N THR A 246 -11.28 0.03 10.89
CA THR A 246 -12.01 0.62 12.02
C THR A 246 -11.14 0.77 13.28
N HIS A 247 -10.29 -0.22 13.57
CA HIS A 247 -9.43 -0.25 14.76
C HIS A 247 -7.96 -0.59 14.49
N GLY A 248 -7.61 -0.90 13.23
CA GLY A 248 -6.25 -1.28 12.83
C GLY A 248 -5.71 -2.55 13.53
N GLN A 249 -4.45 -2.88 13.29
CA GLN A 249 -3.75 -3.94 14.02
C GLN A 249 -2.22 -3.71 14.01
N PRO A 250 -1.46 -4.33 14.94
CA PRO A 250 0.01 -4.23 14.96
C PRO A 250 0.70 -4.77 13.69
N GLY A 251 0.10 -5.74 12.99
CA GLY A 251 0.63 -6.24 11.71
C GLY A 251 0.74 -5.17 10.62
N LYS A 252 0.03 -4.04 10.76
CA LYS A 252 0.18 -2.87 9.88
C LYS A 252 1.44 -2.01 10.18
N TYR A 253 2.37 -2.47 11.01
CA TYR A 253 3.72 -1.89 11.11
C TYR A 253 4.77 -2.81 10.48
N SER A 254 4.68 -4.11 10.76
CA SER A 254 5.54 -5.14 10.20
C SER A 254 4.90 -6.51 10.38
N PHE A 255 4.81 -7.31 9.31
CA PHE A 255 4.17 -8.62 9.37
C PHE A 255 4.88 -9.64 8.47
N CYS A 256 6.05 -10.08 8.92
CA CYS A 256 6.88 -11.05 8.21
C CYS A 256 7.43 -12.09 9.19
N ILE A 257 7.25 -13.35 8.86
CA ILE A 257 7.70 -14.51 9.63
C ILE A 257 8.42 -15.49 8.72
N ALA A 258 9.24 -16.37 9.29
CA ALA A 258 9.67 -17.58 8.61
C ALA A 258 8.94 -18.81 9.15
N GLU A 259 8.77 -19.82 8.31
CA GLU A 259 8.30 -21.13 8.77
C GLU A 259 9.42 -21.87 9.51
N ALA A 260 9.07 -22.56 10.60
CA ALA A 260 9.98 -23.37 11.39
C ALA A 260 10.19 -24.76 10.75
N GLU A 261 10.73 -24.81 9.52
CA GLU A 261 10.85 -26.04 8.73
C GLU A 261 11.62 -27.16 9.44
N ASP A 262 12.60 -26.82 10.28
CA ASP A 262 13.40 -27.81 11.03
C ASP A 262 12.73 -28.30 12.33
N GLU A 263 11.71 -27.58 12.83
CA GLU A 263 10.99 -27.88 14.08
C GLU A 263 9.55 -28.35 13.82
N SER A 264 9.10 -28.30 12.57
CA SER A 264 7.78 -28.72 12.12
C SER A 264 7.80 -30.21 11.74
N PRO A 265 6.81 -31.01 12.19
CA PRO A 265 6.64 -32.38 11.70
C PRO A 265 5.98 -32.46 10.32
N TRP A 266 5.49 -31.33 9.78
CA TRP A 266 4.80 -31.25 8.49
C TRP A 266 5.77 -30.94 7.34
N GLU A 267 5.33 -31.21 6.12
CA GLU A 267 6.06 -30.79 4.94
C GLU A 267 6.09 -29.25 4.87
N PRO A 268 7.22 -28.61 4.54
CA PRO A 268 7.27 -27.15 4.48
C PRO A 268 6.21 -26.59 3.53
N LEU A 269 5.58 -25.47 3.92
CA LEU A 269 4.48 -24.84 3.19
C LEU A 269 4.79 -24.64 1.70
N HIS A 270 6.00 -24.19 1.37
CA HIS A 270 6.38 -23.99 -0.03
C HIS A 270 6.42 -25.30 -0.84
N VAL A 271 6.79 -26.41 -0.20
CA VAL A 271 6.79 -27.73 -0.83
C VAL A 271 5.36 -28.25 -1.01
N GLU A 272 4.48 -28.05 -0.02
CA GLU A 272 3.05 -28.36 -0.15
C GLU A 272 2.40 -27.56 -1.29
N LEU A 273 2.85 -26.33 -1.53
CA LEU A 273 2.43 -25.47 -2.64
C LEU A 273 3.10 -25.83 -3.99
N GLY A 274 3.94 -26.87 -4.03
CA GLY A 274 4.53 -27.43 -5.25
C GLY A 274 5.90 -26.88 -5.63
N TYR A 275 6.55 -26.09 -4.77
CA TYR A 275 7.92 -25.61 -5.01
C TYR A 275 8.99 -26.61 -4.54
N PRO A 276 10.16 -26.67 -5.19
CA PRO A 276 11.27 -27.50 -4.73
C PRO A 276 11.79 -27.07 -3.36
N LYS A 277 12.25 -28.02 -2.55
CA LYS A 277 12.79 -27.77 -1.20
C LYS A 277 14.01 -26.83 -1.18
N GLU A 278 14.77 -26.81 -2.26
CA GLU A 278 15.95 -25.97 -2.43
C GLU A 278 15.60 -24.54 -2.85
N GLN A 279 14.34 -24.29 -3.24
CA GLN A 279 13.86 -22.98 -3.64
C GLN A 279 13.30 -22.22 -2.44
N SER A 280 13.75 -20.98 -2.27
CA SER A 280 13.16 -20.07 -1.30
C SER A 280 11.94 -19.36 -1.87
N THR A 281 10.93 -19.15 -1.05
CA THR A 281 9.66 -18.51 -1.46
C THR A 281 9.15 -17.57 -0.39
N VAL A 282 8.21 -16.69 -0.78
CA VAL A 282 7.42 -15.87 0.13
C VAL A 282 5.95 -16.13 -0.19
N THR A 283 5.21 -16.65 0.79
CA THR A 283 3.77 -16.80 0.71
C THR A 283 3.10 -15.60 1.36
N LEU A 284 2.08 -15.04 0.71
CA LEU A 284 1.31 -13.92 1.23
C LEU A 284 -0.11 -14.36 1.56
N ILE A 285 -0.58 -14.00 2.75
CA ILE A 285 -1.98 -14.17 3.14
C ILE A 285 -2.52 -12.90 3.78
N GLY A 286 -3.81 -12.64 3.61
CA GLY A 286 -4.50 -11.62 4.39
C GLY A 286 -4.78 -12.14 5.79
N ALA A 287 -4.13 -11.57 6.81
CA ALA A 287 -4.35 -11.94 8.21
C ALA A 287 -4.98 -10.80 9.00
N GLY A 288 -6.12 -11.08 9.65
CA GLY A 288 -6.81 -10.18 10.59
C GLY A 288 -6.36 -10.42 12.03
N GLY A 289 -6.40 -9.36 12.84
CA GLY A 289 -6.11 -9.40 14.28
C GLY A 289 -7.31 -9.69 15.15
#